data_AF-A0AA88YWB4-F1
#
_entry.id   AF-A0AA88YWB4-F1
#
_cell.length_a   1.000
_cell.length_b   1.000
_cell.length_c   1.000
_cell.angle_alpha   90.00
_cell.angle_beta   90.00
_cell.angle_gamma   90.00
#
_symmetry.space_group_name_H-M   'P 1'
#
loop_
_entity.id
_entity.type
_entity.pdbx_description
1 polymer ?
#
loop_
_entity_poly.entity_id
_entity_poly.type
_entity_poly.pdbx_seq_one_letter_code
_entity_poly.pdbx_strand_id
1 'polypeptide(L)'
;MAEYDDEEKLAQLMKPEYMSLEESIMKDGEPIFRVRRLPWLKEKCNKAKDTFEKKYSDSLPANLRKLKRKRVLSAEPSERKPPQSAPGWMLNKTWCDNVNSH
;
A
#
# COMPACT_ATOMS: atom_id res chain seq x y z
N MET A 1 -0.29 -7.36 -18.16
CA MET A 1 -0.07 -5.92 -18.36
C MET A 1 -1.41 -5.25 -18.09
N ALA A 2 -1.42 -4.26 -17.17
CA ALA A 2 -2.53 -3.40 -16.70
C ALA A 2 -3.97 -3.97 -16.66
N GLU A 3 -4.45 -4.36 -15.47
CA GLU A 3 -5.90 -4.50 -15.18
C GLU A 3 -6.44 -3.24 -14.44
N TYR A 4 -5.81 -2.11 -14.71
CA TYR A 4 -6.28 -0.78 -14.35
C TYR A 4 -6.00 0.13 -15.54
N ASP A 5 -6.77 -0.02 -16.61
CA ASP A 5 -6.76 0.83 -17.82
C ASP A 5 -7.23 2.28 -17.55
N ASP A 6 -7.28 2.68 -16.28
CA ASP A 6 -7.90 3.91 -15.84
C ASP A 6 -6.90 4.66 -14.96
N GLU A 7 -6.12 5.51 -15.61
CA GLU A 7 -5.10 6.36 -14.99
C GLU A 7 -5.67 7.14 -13.80
N GLU A 8 -6.95 7.53 -13.87
CA GLU A 8 -7.67 8.18 -12.77
C GLU A 8 -7.80 7.28 -11.53
N LYS A 9 -8.14 6.01 -11.71
CA LYS A 9 -8.26 5.04 -10.59
C LYS A 9 -6.90 4.82 -9.93
N LEU A 10 -5.83 4.79 -10.72
CA LEU A 10 -4.47 4.66 -10.23
C LEU A 10 -4.02 5.93 -9.48
N ALA A 11 -4.25 7.11 -10.05
CA ALA A 11 -3.96 8.37 -9.40
C ALA A 11 -4.71 8.48 -8.06
N GLN A 12 -5.98 8.07 -8.01
CA GLN A 12 -6.76 8.03 -6.78
C GLN A 12 -6.17 7.06 -5.75
N LEU A 13 -5.73 5.87 -6.19
CA LEU A 13 -5.14 4.85 -5.34
C LEU A 13 -3.80 5.28 -4.69
N MET A 14 -3.09 6.22 -5.32
CA MET A 14 -1.84 6.78 -4.84
C MET A 14 -2.01 7.98 -3.91
N LYS A 15 -3.24 8.44 -3.63
CA LYS A 15 -3.46 9.52 -2.65
C LYS A 15 -3.07 9.08 -1.23
N PRO A 16 -2.60 10.02 -0.37
CA PRO A 16 -2.14 9.70 0.97
C PRO A 16 -3.16 8.96 1.85
N GLU A 17 -4.46 9.19 1.65
CA GLU A 17 -5.50 8.50 2.44
C GLU A 17 -5.54 7.00 2.17
N TYR A 18 -5.07 6.56 1.01
CA TYR A 18 -5.03 5.16 0.60
C TYR A 18 -3.62 4.57 0.73
N MET A 19 -2.59 5.32 1.09
CA MET A 19 -1.25 4.76 1.26
C MET A 19 -1.14 3.91 2.53
N SER A 20 -0.34 2.84 2.45
CA SER A 20 -0.05 1.99 3.61
C SER A 20 0.66 2.80 4.70
N LEU A 21 0.44 2.46 5.97
CA LEU A 21 1.14 3.13 7.06
C LEU A 21 2.60 2.66 7.07
N GLU A 22 3.52 3.61 7.14
CA GLU A 22 4.96 3.34 7.17
C GLU A 22 5.52 3.79 8.51
N GLU A 23 6.13 2.85 9.23
CA GLU A 23 6.81 3.13 10.50
C GLU A 23 8.29 2.85 10.32
N SER A 24 9.13 3.80 10.71
CA SER A 24 10.58 3.60 10.74
C SER A 24 10.93 2.80 12.00
N ILE A 25 11.54 1.64 11.82
CA ILE A 25 12.04 0.83 12.94
C ILE A 25 13.52 0.52 12.73
N MET A 26 14.27 0.40 13.82
CA MET A 26 15.63 -0.11 13.77
C MET A 26 15.57 -1.63 13.88
N LYS A 27 16.08 -2.34 12.88
CA LYS A 27 16.21 -3.80 12.91
C LYS A 27 17.65 -4.16 12.60
N ASP A 28 18.29 -4.89 13.51
CA ASP A 28 19.68 -5.34 13.37
C ASP A 28 20.67 -4.17 13.12
N GLY A 29 20.39 -2.99 13.70
CA GLY A 29 21.21 -1.78 13.53
C GLY A 29 20.94 -0.98 12.26
N GLU A 30 20.06 -1.45 11.37
CA GLU A 30 19.67 -0.76 10.15
C GLU A 30 18.27 -0.16 10.24
N PRO A 31 18.06 1.09 9.76
CA PRO A 31 16.73 1.67 9.66
C PRO A 31 15.95 1.00 8.52
N ILE A 32 14.89 0.28 8.88
CA ILE A 32 13.95 -0.32 7.92
C ILE A 32 12.57 0.35 8.03
N PHE A 33 11.85 0.37 6.92
CA PHE A 33 10.46 0.83 6.91
C PHE A 33 9.52 -0.37 7.02
N ARG A 34 8.78 -0.44 8.12
CA ARG A 34 7.71 -1.42 8.31
C ARG A 34 6.45 -0.88 7.64
N VAL A 35 5.96 -1.61 6.64
CA VAL A 35 4.77 -1.24 5.86
C VAL A 35 3.58 -2.03 6.39
N ARG A 36 2.59 -1.36 6.98
CA ARG A 36 1.32 -1.97 7.42
C ARG A 36 0.24 -1.75 6.37
N ARG A 37 -0.32 -2.83 5.85
CA ARG A 37 -1.36 -2.77 4.80
C ARG A 37 -2.69 -2.30 5.37
N LEU A 38 -3.46 -1.60 4.54
CA LEU A 38 -4.82 -1.24 4.86
C LEU A 38 -5.73 -2.47 4.66
N PRO A 39 -6.35 -3.02 5.72
CA PRO A 39 -7.10 -4.28 5.64
C PRO A 39 -8.39 -4.13 4.82
N TRP A 40 -8.95 -2.92 4.78
CA TRP A 40 -10.12 -2.57 3.97
C TRP A 40 -9.80 -2.38 2.49
N LEU A 41 -8.53 -2.36 2.09
CA LEU A 41 -8.16 -2.20 0.69
C LEU A 41 -8.14 -3.57 -0.02
N LYS A 42 -8.78 -3.67 -1.19
CA LYS A 42 -8.75 -4.92 -1.98
C LYS A 42 -7.33 -5.37 -2.28
N GLU A 43 -7.12 -6.69 -2.29
CA GLU A 43 -5.83 -7.29 -2.60
C GLU A 43 -5.25 -6.84 -3.94
N LYS A 44 -6.10 -6.70 -4.97
CA LYS A 44 -5.68 -6.18 -6.29
C LYS A 44 -5.08 -4.77 -6.23
N CYS A 45 -5.59 -3.90 -5.35
CA CYS A 45 -5.05 -2.56 -5.16
C CYS A 45 -3.69 -2.60 -4.43
N ASN A 46 -3.53 -3.53 -3.47
CA ASN A 46 -2.23 -3.76 -2.82
C ASN A 46 -1.20 -4.29 -3.83
N LYS A 47 -1.58 -5.26 -4.67
CA LYS A 47 -0.72 -5.78 -5.76
C LYS A 47 -0.35 -4.71 -6.78
N ALA A 48 -1.28 -3.82 -7.13
CA ALA A 48 -0.99 -2.69 -8.00
C ALA A 48 0.10 -1.80 -7.41
N LYS A 49 -0.02 -1.41 -6.13
CA LYS A 49 1.01 -0.61 -5.42
C LYS A 49 2.37 -1.28 -5.43
N ASP A 50 2.42 -2.58 -5.16
CA ASP A 50 3.68 -3.34 -5.14
C ASP A 50 4.33 -3.40 -6.51
N THR A 51 3.50 -3.53 -7.55
CA THR A 51 3.97 -3.50 -8.94
C THR A 51 4.54 -2.14 -9.31
N PHE A 52 3.92 -1.05 -8.89
CA PHE A 52 4.43 0.31 -9.13
C PHE A 52 5.74 0.56 -8.37
N GLU A 53 5.79 0.18 -7.10
CA GLU A 53 7.00 0.33 -6.28
C GLU A 53 8.17 -0.48 -6.87
N LYS A 54 7.90 -1.70 -7.34
CA LYS A 54 8.89 -2.54 -8.02
C LYS A 54 9.36 -1.89 -9.31
N LYS A 55 8.44 -1.46 -10.19
CA LYS A 55 8.78 -0.77 -11.45
C LYS A 55 9.61 0.49 -11.21
N TYR A 56 9.25 1.28 -10.20
CA TYR A 56 10.00 2.46 -9.81
C TYR A 56 11.39 2.08 -9.27
N SER A 57 11.50 1.05 -8.44
CA SER A 57 12.80 0.56 -7.97
C SER A 57 13.69 0.06 -9.13
N ASP A 58 13.08 -0.60 -10.11
CA ASP A 58 13.76 -1.16 -11.28
C ASP A 58 14.17 -0.08 -12.30
N SER A 59 13.45 1.04 -12.36
CA SER A 59 13.81 2.19 -13.21
C SER A 59 14.93 3.06 -12.62
N LEU A 60 15.21 2.95 -11.32
CA LEU A 60 16.29 3.69 -10.69
C LEU A 60 17.67 3.16 -11.09
N PRO A 61 18.66 4.06 -11.28
CA PRO A 61 20.08 3.72 -11.38
C PRO A 61 20.57 2.85 -10.21
N ALA A 62 21.53 1.96 -10.46
CA ALA A 62 21.98 0.97 -9.48
C ALA A 62 22.50 1.59 -8.16
N ASN A 63 23.17 2.73 -8.22
CA ASN A 63 23.62 3.48 -7.04
C ASN A 63 22.46 4.00 -6.20
N LEU A 64 21.38 4.48 -6.83
CA LEU A 64 20.18 4.95 -6.13
C LEU A 64 19.34 3.79 -5.58
N ARG A 65 19.32 2.66 -6.28
CA ARG A 65 18.65 1.43 -5.79
C ARG A 65 19.27 0.92 -4.50
N LYS A 66 20.60 1.02 -4.35
CA LYS A 66 21.32 0.66 -3.12
C LYS A 66 21.02 1.61 -1.95
N LEU A 67 20.67 2.86 -2.22
CA LEU A 67 20.33 3.86 -1.20
C LEU A 67 18.87 3.78 -0.74
N LYS A 68 18.01 3.05 -1.45
CA LYS A 68 16.63 2.82 -0.99
C LYS A 68 16.65 2.02 0.30
N ARG A 69 16.05 2.58 1.35
CA ARG A 69 15.84 1.88 2.61
C ARG A 69 15.00 0.63 2.38
N LYS A 70 15.38 -0.46 3.05
CA LYS A 70 14.66 -1.73 2.98
C LYS A 70 13.25 -1.55 3.55
N ARG A 71 12.26 -1.94 2.75
CA ARG A 71 10.85 -1.94 3.14
C ARG A 71 10.45 -3.38 3.47
N VAL A 72 9.85 -3.58 4.64
CA VAL A 72 9.42 -4.90 5.10
C VAL A 72 7.93 -4.86 5.36
N LEU A 73 7.20 -5.81 4.79
CA LEU A 73 5.78 -5.97 5.05
C LEU A 73 5.56 -6.41 6.50
N SER A 74 4.75 -5.65 7.23
CA SER A 74 4.31 -6.01 8.57
C SER A 74 3.33 -7.18 8.52
N ALA A 75 3.44 -8.12 9.47
CA ALA A 75 2.39 -9.11 9.71
C ALA A 75 1.10 -8.46 10.23
N GLU A 76 1.22 -7.40 11.01
CA GLU A 76 0.11 -6.63 11.55
C GLU A 76 -0.41 -5.61 10.51
N PRO A 77 -1.71 -5.61 10.18
CA PRO A 77 -2.31 -4.61 9.32
C PRO A 77 -2.39 -3.25 10.01
N SER A 78 -2.68 -2.21 9.23
CA SER A 78 -2.94 -0.86 9.72
C SER A 78 -4.34 -0.78 10.32
N GLU A 79 -4.48 -0.03 11.41
CA GLU A 79 -5.76 0.28 12.05
C GLU A 79 -6.51 1.45 11.39
N ARG A 80 -5.91 2.09 10.38
CA ARG A 80 -6.55 3.20 9.66
C ARG A 80 -7.86 2.73 9.05
N LYS A 81 -8.93 3.46 9.31
CA LYS A 81 -10.24 3.26 8.66
C LYS A 81 -10.22 3.81 7.22
N PRO A 82 -11.09 3.33 6.33
CA PRO A 82 -11.26 3.95 5.02
C PRO A 82 -11.78 5.38 5.18
N PRO A 83 -11.35 6.32 4.32
CA PRO A 83 -11.96 7.63 4.27
C PRO A 83 -13.44 7.52 3.88
N GLN A 84 -14.29 8.44 4.35
CA GLN A 84 -15.73 8.39 4.09
C GLN A 84 -16.07 8.47 2.59
N SER A 85 -15.21 9.11 1.81
CA SER A 85 -15.30 9.22 0.35
C SER A 85 -14.58 8.08 -0.41
N ALA A 86 -14.19 7.01 0.27
CA ALA A 86 -13.50 5.88 -0.35
C ALA A 86 -14.38 5.23 -1.43
N PRO A 87 -13.88 5.10 -2.67
CA PRO A 87 -14.63 4.43 -3.72
C PRO A 87 -14.86 2.95 -3.40
N GLY A 88 -16.08 2.46 -3.63
CA GLY A 88 -16.42 1.04 -3.41
C GLY A 88 -15.57 0.06 -4.23
N TRP A 89 -14.95 0.51 -5.33
CA TRP A 89 -14.04 -0.33 -6.10
C TRP A 89 -12.75 -0.67 -5.34
N MET A 90 -12.33 0.18 -4.39
CA MET A 90 -11.14 0.00 -3.54
C MET A 90 -11.43 -0.83 -2.28
N LEU A 91 -12.68 -0.82 -1.82
CA LEU A 91 -13.08 -1.43 -0.54
C LEU A 91 -13.22 -2.95 -0.64
N ASN A 92 -12.59 -3.66 0.27
CA ASN A 92 -12.74 -5.09 0.42
C ASN A 92 -14.11 -5.40 1.05
N LYS A 93 -14.92 -6.24 0.37
CA LYS A 93 -16.28 -6.57 0.82
C LYS A 93 -16.30 -7.16 2.22
N THR A 94 -15.34 -8.05 2.53
CA THR A 94 -15.25 -8.70 3.83
C THR A 94 -14.96 -7.74 4.98
N TRP A 95 -14.40 -6.57 4.71
CA TRP A 95 -14.24 -5.52 5.73
C TRP A 95 -15.55 -4.75 5.96
N CYS A 96 -16.30 -4.47 4.89
CA CYS A 96 -17.61 -3.81 5.00
C CYS A 96 -18.63 -4.66 5.79
N ASP A 97 -18.59 -5.98 5.66
CA ASP A 97 -19.52 -6.89 6.35
C ASP A 97 -19.25 -6.98 7.86
N ASN A 98 -17.97 -6.93 8.27
CA ASN A 98 -17.57 -6.96 9.69
C ASN A 98 -17.82 -5.63 10.43
N VAL A 99 -17.85 -4.50 9.72
CA VAL A 99 -18.08 -3.18 10.33
C VAL A 99 -19.57 -2.87 10.51
N ASN A 100 -20.45 -3.52 9.75
CA ASN A 100 -21.91 -3.37 9.83
C ASN A 100 -22.60 -4.44 10.70
N SER A 101 -21.84 -5.34 11.34
CA SER A 101 -22.37 -6.39 12.20
C SER A 101 -22.34 -6.06 13.70
N HIS A 102 -22.13 -4.78 14.07
CA HIS A 102 -22.16 -4.28 15.46
C HIS A 102 -23.06 -3.04 15.58
#